data_AF-A0A7W6XFB3-F1
#
_entry.id   AF-A0A7W6XFB3-F1
#
_cell.length_a   1.000
_cell.length_b   1.000
_cell.length_c   1.000
_cell.angle_alpha   90.00
_cell.angle_beta   90.00
_cell.angle_gamma   90.00
#
_symmetry.space_group_name_H-M   'P 1'
#
loop_
_entity.id
_entity.type
_entity.pdbx_description
1 polymer ?
#
loop_
_entity_poly.entity_id
_entity_poly.type
_entity_poly.pdbx_seq_one_letter_code
_entity_poly.pdbx_strand_id
1 'polypeptide(L)' 'MKDFRRRLEKVRADAREFTLMSQQATDMEKRELFRRLADELAFEALELELIVKKSEPPDPSNPHEVVEFKPPSERKRG' A
#
# COMPACT_ATOMS: atom_id res chain seq x y z
N MET A 1 1.46 -3.09 -17.47
CA MET A 1 1.79 -2.99 -16.03
C MET A 1 2.78 -1.90 -15.66
N LYS A 2 3.74 -1.53 -16.54
CA LYS A 2 4.69 -0.43 -16.26
C LYS A 2 3.99 0.91 -15.99
N ASP A 3 2.87 1.17 -16.66
CA ASP A 3 2.12 2.41 -16.51
C ASP A 3 1.52 2.57 -15.11
N PHE A 4 0.99 1.50 -14.52
CA PHE A 4 0.45 1.51 -13.15
C PHE A 4 1.54 1.68 -12.09
N ARG A 5 2.73 1.08 -12.29
CA ARG A 5 3.88 1.29 -11.39
C ARG A 5 4.36 2.75 -11.43
N ARG A 6 4.49 3.31 -12.63
CA ARG A 6 4.86 4.73 -12.81
C ARG A 6 3.81 5.66 -12.22
N ARG A 7 2.52 5.34 -12.40
CA ARG A 7 1.42 6.10 -11.79
C ARG A 7 1.45 6.02 -10.26
N LEU A 8 1.67 4.83 -9.69
CA LEU A 8 1.80 4.63 -8.25
C LEU A 8 2.95 5.44 -7.66
N GLU A 9 4.12 5.43 -8.31
CA GLU A 9 5.27 6.22 -7.88
C GLU A 9 4.97 7.72 -7.90
N LYS A 10 4.32 8.20 -8.97
CA LYS A 10 3.90 9.59 -9.07
C LYS A 10 2.93 9.98 -7.96
N VAL A 11 1.85 9.21 -7.76
CA VAL A 11 0.84 9.50 -6.73
C VAL A 11 1.47 9.54 -5.33
N ARG A 12 2.43 8.64 -5.04
CA ARG A 12 3.18 8.66 -3.78
C ARG A 12 4.07 9.89 -3.64
N ALA A 13 4.69 10.36 -4.73
CA ALA A 13 5.50 11.57 -4.72
C ALA A 13 4.61 12.80 -4.47
N ASP A 14 3.49 12.92 -5.18
CA ASP A 14 2.54 14.02 -5.05
C ASP A 14 1.97 14.06 -3.61
N ALA A 15 1.60 12.91 -3.01
CA ALA A 15 1.14 12.85 -1.62
C ALA A 15 2.18 13.37 -0.61
N ARG A 16 3.47 13.02 -0.81
CA ARG A 16 4.58 13.52 0.03
C ARG A 16 4.79 15.01 -0.15
N GLU A 17 4.69 15.52 -1.38
CA GLU A 17 4.80 16.94 -1.67
C GLU A 17 3.69 17.74 -0.97
N PHE A 18 2.43 17.32 -1.08
CA PHE A 18 1.33 18.00 -0.38
C PHE A 18 1.43 17.89 1.14
N THR A 19 1.95 16.78 1.67
CA THR A 19 2.27 16.67 3.11
C THR A 19 3.28 17.73 3.53
N LEU A 20 4.34 17.93 2.76
CA LEU A 20 5.35 18.96 3.03
C LEU A 20 4.76 20.37 2.91
N MET A 21 3.96 20.64 1.87
CA MET A 21 3.27 21.93 1.71
C MET A 21 2.35 22.24 2.88
N SER A 22 1.61 21.25 3.39
CA SER A 22 0.77 21.39 4.59
C SER A 22 1.60 21.81 5.80
N GLN A 23 2.74 21.14 6.03
CA GLN A 23 3.63 21.44 7.16
C GLN A 23 4.24 22.84 7.07
N GLN A 24 4.51 23.33 5.86
CA GLN A 24 5.12 24.65 5.61
C GLN A 24 4.10 25.79 5.52
N ALA A 25 2.81 25.48 5.27
CA ALA A 25 1.77 26.48 5.15
C ALA A 25 1.55 27.22 6.49
N THR A 26 1.63 28.54 6.46
CA THR A 26 1.33 29.44 7.59
C THR A 26 -0.17 29.72 7.72
N ASP A 27 -0.87 29.72 6.58
CA ASP A 27 -2.32 29.86 6.51
C ASP A 27 -3.02 28.56 6.90
N MET A 28 -3.97 28.64 7.83
CA MET A 28 -4.65 27.48 8.39
C MET A 28 -5.54 26.76 7.37
N GLU A 29 -6.22 27.48 6.50
CA GLU A 29 -7.11 26.89 5.49
C GLU A 29 -6.29 26.16 4.41
N LYS A 30 -5.19 26.77 3.95
CA LYS A 30 -4.26 26.13 3.02
C LYS A 30 -3.60 24.90 3.62
N ARG A 31 -3.19 24.97 4.89
CA ARG A 31 -2.63 23.81 5.62
C ARG A 31 -3.60 22.64 5.62
N GLU A 32 -4.87 22.89 5.96
CA GLU A 32 -5.92 21.89 5.98
C GLU A 32 -6.18 21.31 4.59
N LEU A 33 -6.26 22.17 3.57
CA LEU A 33 -6.48 21.75 2.18
C LEU A 33 -5.37 20.81 1.69
N PHE A 34 -4.10 21.19 1.88
CA PHE A 34 -2.97 20.34 1.49
C PHE A 34 -2.94 19.03 2.27
N ARG A 35 -3.32 19.04 3.55
CA ARG A 35 -3.40 17.82 4.35
C ARG A 35 -4.43 16.85 3.76
N ARG A 36 -5.65 17.32 3.50
CA ARG A 36 -6.72 16.49 2.93
C ARG A 36 -6.33 15.91 1.58
N LEU A 37 -5.70 16.72 0.73
CA LEU A 37 -5.24 16.27 -0.58
C LEU A 37 -4.13 15.22 -0.47
N ALA A 38 -3.19 15.39 0.47
CA ALA A 38 -2.17 14.39 0.75
C ALA A 38 -2.78 13.07 1.23
N ASP A 39 -3.80 13.12 2.09
CA ASP A 39 -4.52 11.95 2.58
C ASP A 39 -5.23 11.22 1.43
N GLU A 40 -5.98 11.95 0.59
CA GLU A 40 -6.67 11.38 -0.58
C GLU A 40 -5.70 10.67 -1.53
N LEU A 41 -4.57 11.30 -1.86
CA LEU A 41 -3.55 10.70 -2.73
C LEU A 41 -2.87 9.50 -2.07
N ALA A 42 -2.67 9.53 -0.74
CA ALA A 42 -2.15 8.39 -0.01
C ALA A 42 -3.10 7.19 -0.07
N PHE A 43 -4.42 7.41 0.05
CA PHE A 43 -5.43 6.37 -0.16
C PHE A 43 -5.41 5.82 -1.59
N GLU A 44 -5.37 6.68 -2.61
CA GLU A 44 -5.29 6.24 -4.01
C GLU A 44 -4.02 5.41 -4.27
N ALA A 45 -2.88 5.78 -3.67
CA ALA A 45 -1.66 5.00 -3.77
C ALA A 45 -1.81 3.58 -3.18
N LEU A 46 -2.53 3.42 -2.07
CA LEU A 46 -2.79 2.10 -1.49
C LEU A 46 -3.64 1.22 -2.41
N GLU A 47 -4.67 1.80 -3.03
CA GLU A 47 -5.51 1.08 -3.99
C GLU A 47 -4.72 0.67 -5.24
N LEU A 48 -3.89 1.58 -5.76
CA LEU A 48 -3.01 1.29 -6.89
C LEU A 48 -1.98 0.22 -6.57
N GLU A 49 -1.43 0.21 -5.36
CA GLU A 49 -0.50 -0.84 -4.93
C GLU A 49 -1.15 -2.23 -4.95
N LEU A 50 -2.42 -2.35 -4.55
CA LEU A 50 -3.17 -3.60 -4.64
C LEU A 50 -3.34 -4.06 -6.10
N ILE A 51 -3.61 -3.13 -7.01
CA ILE A 51 -3.74 -3.44 -8.45
C ILE A 51 -2.39 -3.92 -8.99
N VAL A 52 -1.30 -3.20 -8.67
CA VAL A 52 0.06 -3.59 -9.09
C VAL A 52 0.41 -4.98 -8.56
N LYS A 53 0.13 -5.29 -7.28
CA LYS A 53 0.37 -6.62 -6.70
C LYS A 53 -0.42 -7.73 -7.38
N LYS A 54 -1.72 -7.52 -7.64
CA LYS A 54 -2.58 -8.53 -8.31
C LYS A 54 -2.16 -8.83 -9.74
N SER A 55 -1.59 -7.84 -10.40
CA SER A 55 -1.19 -7.91 -11.80
C SER A 55 0.23 -8.42 -12.03
N GLU A 56 1.02 -8.54 -10.96
CA GLU A 56 2.36 -9.11 -11.03
C GLU A 56 2.20 -10.63 -11.07
N PRO A 57 2.80 -11.33 -12.05
CA PRO A 57 2.81 -12.78 -12.02
C PRO A 57 3.43 -13.24 -10.69
N PRO A 58 2.93 -14.34 -10.08
CA PRO A 58 3.51 -14.86 -8.86
C PRO A 58 4.99 -15.11 -9.10
N ASP A 59 5.84 -14.40 -8.36
CA ASP A 59 7.28 -14.57 -8.42
C ASP A 59 7.58 -16.03 -8.02
N PRO A 60 8.13 -16.87 -8.93
CA PRO A 60 8.48 -18.26 -8.58
C PRO A 60 9.54 -18.34 -7.48
N SER A 61 10.17 -17.22 -7.12
CA SER A 61 11.18 -17.11 -6.06
C SER A 61 10.60 -16.88 -4.66
N ASN A 62 9.29 -16.64 -4.56
CA ASN A 62 8.62 -16.47 -3.27
C ASN A 62 7.74 -17.70 -3.01
N PRO A 63 8.29 -18.80 -2.46
CA PRO A 63 7.48 -19.96 -2.14
C PRO A 63 6.45 -19.49 -1.10
N HIS A 64 5.18 -19.40 -1.52
CA HIS A 64 4.08 -19.46 -0.56
C HIS A 64 4.26 -20.78 0.17
N GLU A 65 4.85 -20.74 1.36
CA GLU A 65 5.01 -21.91 2.20
C GLU A 65 3.60 -22.35 2.61
N VAL A 66 3.05 -23.29 1.83
CA VAL A 66 1.86 -24.02 2.19
C VAL A 66 2.28 -24.90 3.37
N VAL A 67 2.17 -24.35 4.59
CA VAL A 67 2.36 -25.13 5.80
C VAL A 67 1.22 -26.13 5.84
N GLU A 68 1.51 -27.39 5.49
CA GLU A 68 0.56 -28.49 5.63
C GLU A 68 0.08 -28.55 7.09
N PHE A 69 -1.20 -28.24 7.30
CA PHE A 69 -1.83 -28.41 8.60
C PHE A 69 -1.95 -29.91 8.90
N LYS A 70 -1.03 -30.44 9.72
CA LYS A 70 -1.18 -31.79 10.29
C LYS A 70 -2.11 -31.71 11.49
N PRO A 71 -3.32 -32.31 11.43
CA PRO A 71 -4.19 -32.37 12.59
C PRO A 71 -3.50 -33.19 13.70
N PRO A 72 -3.59 -32.75 14.97
CA PRO A 72 -2.98 -33.47 16.08
C PRO A 72 -3.66 -34.83 16.23
N SER A 73 -2.93 -35.90 15.87
CA SER A 73 -3.37 -37.27 16.03
C SER A 73 -3.84 -37.52 17.46
N GLU A 74 -5.03 -38.11 17.59
CA GLU A 74 -5.70 -38.47 18.83
C GLU A 74 -4.74 -39.04 19.86
N ARG A 75 -4.50 -38.29 20.93
CA ARG A 75 -3.82 -38.81 22.12
C ARG A 75 -4.77 -39.81 22.77
N LYS A 76 -4.68 -41.08 22.40
CA LYS A 76 -5.13 -42.18 23.27
C LYS A 76 -4.34 -42.10 24.58
N ARG A 77 -4.94 -41.53 25.62
CA ARG A 77 -4.60 -41.86 27.00
C ARG A 77 -5.39 -43.12 27.35
N GLY A 78 -4.67 -44.08 27.92
CA GLY A 78 -5.16 -45.41 28.25
C GLY A 78 -6.19 -45.45 29.36
#